data_AF-W9TVV7-F1
#
_entry.id   AF-W9TVV7-F1
#
_cell.length_a   1.000
_cell.length_b   1.000
_cell.length_c   1.000
_cell.angle_alpha   90.00
_cell.angle_beta   90.00
_cell.angle_gamma   90.00
#
_symmetry.space_group_name_H-M   'P 1'
#
loop_
_entity.id
_entity.type
_entity.pdbx_description
1 polymer ?
#
loop_
_entity_poly.entity_id
_entity_poly.type
_entity_poly.pdbx_seq_one_letter_code
_entity_poly.pdbx_strand_id
1 'polypeptide(L)'
;MAQADLDNTLLYYKYRVTAPAKLAGTALVVQDPLDQVLTTRKAWRYSPGERRVRRLPSLAYDSQQPDTSGLATADVVDSFNGAPDRYEWMLLGKREMLVPYNSYAVHQQGIAYDSIVQARTLNPQLLRYELHRVWVVEAKLRTGFSHVYDKRRFYIDEDSWQILAVDLYDASGELIGLQESHPISYYEVPMFNSTLETLYHLKDGNYFVDGLDNNEPMYDFEVKLSPRDFSPQALRRGAN
;
A
#
# COMPACT_ATOMS: atom_id res chain seq x y z
N MET A 1 15.80 1.89 -20.13
CA MET A 1 15.32 0.50 -20.13
C MET A 1 14.05 0.47 -20.95
N ALA A 2 13.97 -0.37 -21.99
CA ALA A 2 12.74 -0.55 -22.75
C ALA A 2 11.85 -1.60 -22.07
N GLN A 3 10.54 -1.59 -22.33
CA GLN A 3 9.59 -2.58 -21.76
C GLN A 3 10.03 -4.03 -22.01
N ALA A 4 10.65 -4.31 -23.16
CA ALA A 4 11.16 -5.63 -23.52
C ALA A 4 12.31 -6.12 -22.62
N ASP A 5 13.05 -5.21 -21.97
CA ASP A 5 14.19 -5.54 -21.11
C ASP A 5 13.76 -5.99 -19.70
N LEU A 6 12.47 -5.84 -19.36
CA LEU A 6 11.94 -6.08 -18.01
C LEU A 6 11.75 -7.57 -17.68
N ASP A 7 11.71 -8.47 -18.68
CA ASP A 7 11.38 -9.90 -18.50
C ASP A 7 10.09 -10.08 -17.66
N ASN A 8 9.06 -9.32 -18.03
CA ASN A 8 7.78 -9.19 -17.32
C ASN A 8 7.90 -8.79 -15.84
N THR A 9 9.03 -8.28 -15.33
CA THR A 9 9.18 -7.80 -13.94
C THR A 9 9.16 -6.28 -13.91
N LEU A 10 8.11 -5.69 -13.33
CA LEU A 10 7.91 -4.24 -13.27
C LEU A 10 8.57 -3.62 -12.03
N LEU A 11 8.37 -4.25 -10.86
CA LEU A 11 8.71 -3.65 -9.59
C LEU A 11 9.44 -4.63 -8.68
N TYR A 12 10.43 -4.11 -7.97
CA TYR A 12 11.12 -4.81 -6.90
C TYR A 12 10.86 -4.11 -5.58
N TYR A 13 10.45 -4.86 -4.57
CA TYR A 13 10.15 -4.33 -3.25
C TYR A 13 10.83 -5.18 -2.19
N LYS A 14 11.38 -4.54 -1.16
CA LYS A 14 12.05 -5.20 -0.05
C LYS A 14 11.96 -4.33 1.20
N TYR A 15 11.58 -4.94 2.31
CA TYR A 15 11.67 -4.31 3.62
C TYR A 15 12.26 -5.26 4.66
N ARG A 16 12.67 -4.66 5.77
CA ARG A 16 13.05 -5.34 7.00
C ARG A 16 12.35 -4.68 8.17
N VAL A 17 11.74 -5.49 9.02
CA VAL A 17 11.18 -5.05 10.29
C VAL A 17 12.33 -4.79 11.26
N THR A 18 12.44 -3.56 11.77
CA THR A 18 13.45 -3.15 12.75
C THR A 18 12.92 -3.18 14.18
N ALA A 19 11.61 -2.99 14.35
CA ALA A 19 10.91 -3.00 15.62
C ALA A 19 9.45 -3.50 15.45
N PRO A 20 8.77 -3.95 16.52
CA PRO A 20 9.29 -4.17 17.88
C PRO A 20 10.21 -5.39 17.94
N ALA A 21 10.94 -5.55 19.05
CA ALA A 21 11.97 -6.60 19.22
C ALA A 21 11.48 -8.03 18.89
N LYS A 22 10.20 -8.33 19.11
CA LYS A 22 9.60 -9.63 18.79
C LYS A 22 9.57 -9.94 17.29
N LEU A 23 9.44 -8.93 16.44
CA LEU A 23 9.35 -9.06 14.98
C LEU A 23 10.65 -8.63 14.28
N ALA A 24 11.52 -7.90 14.97
CA ALA A 24 12.77 -7.37 14.46
C ALA A 24 13.60 -8.44 13.75
N GLY A 25 14.12 -8.09 12.58
CA GLY A 25 14.87 -8.97 11.70
C GLY A 25 14.03 -9.73 10.67
N THR A 26 12.70 -9.75 10.80
CA THR A 26 11.81 -10.26 9.76
C THR A 26 12.00 -9.42 8.50
N ALA A 27 12.03 -10.04 7.33
CA ALA A 27 12.23 -9.33 6.08
C ALA A 27 11.42 -9.97 4.95
N LEU A 28 10.94 -9.15 4.02
CA LEU A 28 10.21 -9.57 2.84
C LEU A 28 10.94 -9.08 1.60
N VAL A 29 10.89 -9.87 0.54
CA VAL A 29 11.22 -9.40 -0.80
C VAL A 29 10.12 -9.83 -1.77
N VAL A 30 9.74 -8.92 -2.65
CA VAL A 30 8.73 -9.11 -3.68
C VAL A 30 9.33 -8.71 -5.02
N GLN A 31 9.06 -9.53 -6.03
CA GLN A 31 9.31 -9.24 -7.44
C GLN A 31 7.96 -9.29 -8.13
N ASP A 32 7.50 -8.11 -8.55
CA ASP A 32 6.18 -7.92 -9.11
C ASP A 32 6.20 -7.89 -10.62
N PRO A 33 5.45 -8.79 -11.28
CA PRO A 33 5.36 -8.77 -12.70
C PRO A 33 4.46 -7.66 -13.21
N LEU A 34 4.72 -7.20 -14.45
CA LEU A 34 3.86 -6.23 -15.13
C LEU A 34 2.48 -6.84 -15.40
N ASP A 35 2.45 -8.04 -16.00
CA ASP A 35 1.25 -8.85 -16.12
C ASP A 35 1.22 -9.92 -15.03
N GLN A 36 0.43 -9.65 -13.99
CA GLN A 36 0.24 -10.54 -12.84
C GLN A 36 -0.73 -11.71 -13.09
N VAL A 37 -1.48 -11.68 -14.20
CA VAL A 37 -2.33 -12.80 -14.64
C VAL A 37 -1.49 -13.83 -15.39
N LEU A 38 -0.58 -13.35 -16.27
CA LEU A 38 0.34 -14.21 -17.01
C LEU A 38 1.42 -14.83 -16.11
N THR A 39 1.97 -14.05 -15.19
CA THR A 39 3.03 -14.50 -14.27
C THR A 39 2.65 -14.13 -12.85
N THR A 40 2.72 -15.09 -11.94
CA THR A 40 2.42 -14.81 -10.52
C THR A 40 3.57 -14.04 -9.85
N ARG A 41 3.20 -13.11 -8.96
CA ARG A 41 4.11 -12.44 -8.03
C ARG A 41 5.06 -13.43 -7.37
N LYS A 42 6.34 -13.06 -7.27
CA LYS A 42 7.33 -13.85 -6.53
C LYS A 42 7.66 -13.14 -5.22
N ALA A 43 7.16 -13.70 -4.12
CA ALA A 43 7.42 -13.18 -2.77
C ALA A 43 8.17 -14.21 -1.91
N TRP A 44 9.09 -13.74 -1.07
CA TRP A 44 9.76 -14.54 -0.06
C TRP A 44 9.90 -13.78 1.24
N ARG A 45 9.74 -14.49 2.35
CA ARG A 45 9.87 -13.94 3.70
C ARG A 45 10.95 -14.67 4.47
N TYR A 46 11.77 -13.93 5.19
CA TYR A 46 12.73 -14.43 6.15
C TYR A 46 12.19 -14.33 7.57
N SER A 47 12.24 -15.43 8.31
CA SER A 47 11.85 -15.49 9.72
C SER A 47 13.10 -15.65 10.60
N PRO A 48 13.42 -14.70 11.49
CA PRO A 48 14.59 -14.79 12.37
C PRO A 48 14.57 -16.01 13.29
N GLY A 49 13.41 -16.31 13.88
CA GLY A 49 13.27 -17.44 14.82
C GLY A 49 13.56 -18.80 14.18
N GLU A 50 13.24 -18.96 12.90
CA GLU A 50 13.52 -20.20 12.16
C GLU A 50 14.82 -20.13 11.35
N ARG A 51 15.40 -18.94 11.19
CA ARG A 51 16.53 -18.62 10.31
C ARG A 51 16.33 -19.14 8.88
N ARG A 52 15.08 -19.09 8.40
CA ARG A 52 14.67 -19.65 7.10
C ARG A 52 14.01 -18.60 6.22
N VAL A 53 14.25 -18.75 4.93
CA VAL A 53 13.54 -18.03 3.86
C VAL A 53 12.48 -18.97 3.30
N ARG A 54 11.22 -18.51 3.27
CA ARG A 54 10.08 -19.26 2.72
C ARG A 54 9.47 -18.48 1.57
N ARG A 55 9.06 -19.18 0.51
CA ARG A 55 8.29 -18.59 -0.59
C ARG A 55 6.84 -18.37 -0.14
N LEU A 56 6.25 -17.23 -0.50
CA LEU A 56 4.86 -16.86 -0.24
C LEU A 56 4.09 -16.80 -1.57
N PRO A 57 3.70 -17.95 -2.15
CA PRO A 57 3.01 -17.98 -3.45
C PRO A 57 1.60 -17.38 -3.39
N SER A 58 1.01 -17.26 -2.20
CA SER A 58 -0.36 -16.79 -2.00
C SER A 58 -0.45 -15.32 -1.61
N LEU A 59 0.65 -14.54 -1.62
CA LEU A 59 0.65 -13.13 -1.21
C LEU A 59 0.03 -12.24 -2.30
N ALA A 60 -1.27 -12.33 -2.48
CA ALA A 60 -2.06 -11.59 -3.45
C ALA A 60 -3.51 -11.49 -2.98
N TYR A 61 -4.26 -10.52 -3.51
CA TYR A 61 -5.70 -10.36 -3.25
C TYR A 61 -6.02 -10.29 -1.74
N ASP A 62 -6.98 -11.09 -1.27
CA ASP A 62 -7.47 -11.17 0.11
C ASP A 62 -6.50 -11.82 1.11
N SER A 63 -5.33 -12.25 0.67
CA SER A 63 -4.33 -12.80 1.58
C SER A 63 -3.87 -11.73 2.59
N GLN A 64 -3.64 -12.14 3.83
CA GLN A 64 -3.17 -11.24 4.88
C GLN A 64 -1.77 -10.70 4.56
N GLN A 65 -1.63 -9.38 4.54
CA GLN A 65 -0.35 -8.71 4.35
C GLN A 65 0.53 -8.96 5.58
N PRO A 66 1.75 -9.50 5.42
CA PRO A 66 2.68 -9.70 6.52
C PRO A 66 2.94 -8.41 7.29
N ASP A 67 3.17 -8.54 8.59
CA ASP A 67 3.64 -7.46 9.47
C ASP A 67 2.63 -6.30 9.68
N THR A 68 1.35 -6.52 9.34
CA THR A 68 0.24 -5.54 9.56
C THR A 68 -0.71 -5.95 10.68
N SER A 69 -0.33 -6.93 11.52
CA SER A 69 -1.19 -7.53 12.55
C SER A 69 -2.52 -8.10 12.03
N GLY A 70 -2.62 -8.39 10.73
CA GLY A 70 -3.83 -8.91 10.10
C GLY A 70 -4.87 -7.84 9.77
N LEU A 71 -4.49 -6.56 9.83
CA LEU A 71 -5.37 -5.44 9.53
C LEU A 71 -5.42 -5.12 8.03
N ALA A 72 -4.50 -5.61 7.22
CA ALA A 72 -4.46 -5.32 5.79
C ALA A 72 -4.41 -6.61 4.97
N THR A 73 -5.19 -6.64 3.88
CA THR A 73 -5.00 -7.61 2.79
C THR A 73 -3.83 -7.18 1.90
N ALA A 74 -3.33 -8.08 1.05
CA ALA A 74 -2.20 -7.77 0.18
C ALA A 74 -2.57 -6.74 -0.92
N ASP A 75 -3.85 -6.62 -1.26
CA ASP A 75 -4.37 -5.79 -2.35
C ASP A 75 -4.85 -4.38 -1.93
N VAL A 76 -4.65 -4.02 -0.66
CA VAL A 76 -4.91 -2.67 -0.13
C VAL A 76 -3.64 -1.83 0.01
N VAL A 77 -2.45 -2.45 -0.02
CA VAL A 77 -1.18 -1.72 0.01
C VAL A 77 -1.11 -0.78 -1.19
N ASP A 78 -0.64 0.46 -0.98
CA ASP A 78 -0.64 1.56 -1.97
C ASP A 78 -2.06 1.89 -2.48
N SER A 79 -3.07 1.80 -1.61
CA SER A 79 -4.52 1.86 -1.88
C SER A 79 -5.10 0.82 -2.86
N PHE A 80 -4.29 0.24 -3.75
CA PHE A 80 -4.58 -0.91 -4.58
C PHE A 80 -3.29 -1.54 -5.09
N ASN A 81 -3.16 -2.85 -4.92
CA ASN A 81 -2.03 -3.60 -5.47
C ASN A 81 -2.47 -4.96 -6.01
N GLY A 82 -2.01 -5.31 -7.21
CA GLY A 82 -2.18 -6.65 -7.78
C GLY A 82 -2.94 -6.65 -9.11
N ALA A 83 -3.34 -7.85 -9.53
CA ALA A 83 -4.11 -8.03 -10.75
C ALA A 83 -5.55 -7.49 -10.60
N PRO A 84 -6.08 -6.78 -11.61
CA PRO A 84 -7.47 -6.29 -11.59
C PRO A 84 -8.51 -7.35 -12.00
N ASP A 85 -8.11 -8.60 -12.21
CA ASP A 85 -8.90 -9.66 -12.87
C ASP A 85 -10.05 -10.23 -12.02
N ARG A 86 -10.03 -10.06 -10.69
CA ARG A 86 -11.12 -10.50 -9.80
C ARG A 86 -12.35 -9.60 -9.81
N TYR A 87 -12.24 -8.37 -10.33
CA TYR A 87 -13.33 -7.41 -10.32
C TYR A 87 -13.79 -7.06 -11.75
N GLU A 88 -15.06 -6.70 -11.86
CA GLU A 88 -15.62 -5.98 -12.98
C GLU A 88 -15.52 -4.48 -12.68
N TRP A 89 -14.94 -3.72 -13.60
CA TRP A 89 -14.60 -2.32 -13.39
C TRP A 89 -15.50 -1.41 -14.20
N MET A 90 -16.03 -0.36 -13.56
CA MET A 90 -16.89 0.63 -14.20
C MET A 90 -16.41 2.03 -13.86
N LEU A 91 -16.17 2.85 -14.89
CA LEU A 91 -15.92 4.27 -14.75
C LEU A 91 -17.27 5.00 -14.63
N LEU A 92 -17.58 5.54 -13.45
CA LEU A 92 -18.83 6.27 -13.21
C LEU A 92 -18.78 7.73 -13.68
N GLY A 93 -17.59 8.25 -13.96
CA GLY A 93 -17.36 9.61 -14.42
C GLY A 93 -16.54 10.43 -13.43
N LYS A 94 -16.69 11.75 -13.49
CA LYS A 94 -15.96 12.70 -12.64
C LYS A 94 -16.88 13.45 -11.70
N ARG A 95 -16.37 13.82 -10.52
CA ARG A 95 -17.04 14.75 -9.59
C ARG A 95 -16.02 15.56 -8.82
N GLU A 96 -16.46 16.70 -8.27
CA GLU A 96 -15.70 17.41 -7.24
C GLU A 96 -15.88 16.71 -5.89
N MET A 97 -14.80 16.58 -5.12
CA MET A 97 -14.77 15.90 -3.83
C MET A 97 -13.65 16.48 -2.96
N LEU A 98 -13.91 16.62 -1.66
CA LEU A 98 -12.85 16.84 -0.68
C LEU A 98 -12.05 15.56 -0.50
N VAL A 99 -10.76 15.62 -0.76
CA VAL A 99 -9.84 14.48 -0.69
C VAL A 99 -8.56 14.87 0.04
N PRO A 100 -7.85 13.92 0.66
CA PRO A 100 -6.57 14.23 1.28
C PRO A 100 -5.59 14.78 0.25
N TYR A 101 -4.92 15.87 0.59
CA TYR A 101 -3.95 16.52 -0.32
C TYR A 101 -3.01 17.45 0.44
N ASN A 102 -1.84 17.74 -0.14
CA ASN A 102 -0.84 18.66 0.43
C ASN A 102 -0.53 18.33 1.91
N SER A 103 -0.24 17.07 2.19
CA SER A 103 -0.13 16.51 3.55
C SER A 103 1.18 16.85 4.26
N TYR A 104 1.76 18.02 3.99
CA TYR A 104 3.05 18.46 4.51
C TYR A 104 3.07 18.64 6.03
N ALA A 105 1.93 19.01 6.64
CA ALA A 105 1.85 19.20 8.08
C ALA A 105 2.07 17.90 8.85
N VAL A 106 1.50 16.77 8.38
CA VAL A 106 1.71 15.45 9.00
C VAL A 106 3.08 14.84 8.62
N HIS A 107 3.62 15.19 7.45
CA HIS A 107 4.97 14.77 7.02
C HIS A 107 6.11 15.51 7.78
N GLN A 108 5.80 16.54 8.55
CA GLN A 108 6.83 17.37 9.18
C GLN A 108 7.65 16.59 10.23
N GLN A 109 8.98 16.74 10.16
CA GLN A 109 9.90 16.14 11.11
C GLN A 109 9.70 16.66 12.54
N GLY A 110 9.86 15.76 13.52
CA GLY A 110 9.81 16.07 14.95
C GLY A 110 8.43 15.92 15.58
N ILE A 111 7.40 15.60 14.79
CA ILE A 111 6.09 15.23 15.32
C ILE A 111 6.13 13.77 15.76
N ALA A 112 5.89 13.51 17.05
CA ALA A 112 5.85 12.14 17.58
C ALA A 112 4.72 11.32 16.93
N TYR A 113 4.99 10.05 16.60
CA TYR A 113 3.99 9.16 15.98
C TYR A 113 2.71 9.03 16.83
N ASP A 114 2.81 9.00 18.16
CA ASP A 114 1.66 8.96 19.08
C ASP A 114 0.80 10.25 19.04
N SER A 115 1.35 11.34 18.52
CA SER A 115 0.59 12.59 18.27
C SER A 115 -0.11 12.59 16.91
N ILE A 116 0.32 11.72 15.99
CA ILE A 116 -0.27 11.53 14.65
C ILE A 116 -1.36 10.46 14.71
N VAL A 117 -1.05 9.29 15.26
CA VAL A 117 -1.91 8.11 15.33
C VAL A 117 -2.70 8.14 16.64
N GLN A 118 -3.93 8.65 16.61
CA GLN A 118 -4.80 8.70 17.79
C GLN A 118 -5.66 7.43 17.89
N ALA A 119 -6.47 7.30 18.94
CA ALA A 119 -7.17 6.05 19.25
C ALA A 119 -8.14 5.54 18.16
N ARG A 120 -8.66 6.41 17.28
CA ARG A 120 -9.69 6.04 16.29
C ARG A 120 -9.46 6.61 14.89
N THR A 121 -8.71 7.71 14.81
CA THR A 121 -8.40 8.40 13.57
C THR A 121 -6.98 8.94 13.65
N LEU A 122 -6.41 9.31 12.51
CA LEU A 122 -5.30 10.25 12.52
C LEU A 122 -5.72 11.57 13.18
N ASN A 123 -4.74 12.31 13.66
CA ASN A 123 -4.92 13.65 14.23
C ASN A 123 -5.40 14.63 13.13
N PRO A 124 -6.68 15.05 13.14
CA PRO A 124 -7.24 15.86 12.06
C PRO A 124 -6.64 17.27 11.97
N GLN A 125 -5.99 17.76 13.03
CA GLN A 125 -5.28 19.04 13.00
C GLN A 125 -4.02 19.01 12.12
N LEU A 126 -3.50 17.82 11.82
CA LEU A 126 -2.35 17.63 10.93
C LEU A 126 -2.78 17.25 9.50
N LEU A 127 -4.05 16.88 9.31
CA LEU A 127 -4.57 16.47 8.02
C LEU A 127 -5.11 17.67 7.25
N ARG A 128 -5.04 17.57 5.93
CA ARG A 128 -5.52 18.59 5.00
C ARG A 128 -6.32 17.93 3.90
N TYR A 129 -7.50 18.50 3.65
CA TYR A 129 -8.40 18.08 2.60
C TYR A 129 -8.66 19.24 1.67
N GLU A 130 -8.58 18.99 0.37
CA GLU A 130 -8.78 20.00 -0.66
C GLU A 130 -9.85 19.55 -1.65
N LEU A 131 -10.51 20.51 -2.27
CA LEU A 131 -11.52 20.23 -3.29
C LEU A 131 -10.82 19.92 -4.61
N HIS A 132 -10.89 18.67 -5.04
CA HIS A 132 -10.35 18.21 -6.30
C HIS A 132 -11.43 17.58 -7.16
N ARG A 133 -11.19 17.54 -8.47
CA ARG A 133 -11.95 16.67 -9.36
C ARG A 133 -11.33 15.28 -9.32
N VAL A 134 -12.18 14.28 -9.13
CA VAL A 134 -11.78 12.87 -9.09
C VAL A 134 -12.56 12.05 -10.10
N TRP A 135 -11.89 11.08 -10.71
CA TRP A 135 -12.55 9.96 -11.37
C TRP A 135 -13.11 9.00 -10.32
N VAL A 136 -14.37 8.63 -10.47
CA VAL A 136 -15.02 7.63 -9.64
C VAL A 136 -15.03 6.31 -10.40
N VAL A 137 -14.31 5.32 -9.87
CA VAL A 137 -14.23 3.98 -10.46
C VAL A 137 -14.78 2.97 -9.47
N GLU A 138 -15.75 2.16 -9.91
CA GLU A 138 -16.27 1.05 -9.12
C GLU A 138 -15.68 -0.27 -9.59
N ALA A 139 -15.29 -1.10 -8.63
CA ALA A 139 -14.88 -2.48 -8.82
C ALA A 139 -15.88 -3.38 -8.09
N LYS A 140 -16.61 -4.21 -8.83
CA LYS A 140 -17.55 -5.20 -8.28
C LYS A 140 -16.96 -6.59 -8.41
N LEU A 141 -16.95 -7.38 -7.32
CA LEU A 141 -16.35 -8.70 -7.31
C LEU A 141 -17.07 -9.60 -8.32
N ARG A 142 -16.30 -10.27 -9.18
CA ARG A 142 -16.87 -11.18 -10.18
C ARG A 142 -17.40 -12.43 -9.49
N THR A 143 -18.48 -12.99 -10.05
CA THR A 143 -19.04 -14.26 -9.59
C THR A 143 -17.98 -15.37 -9.62
N GLY A 144 -17.91 -16.16 -8.55
CA GLY A 144 -16.96 -17.27 -8.41
C GLY A 144 -15.67 -16.93 -7.67
N PHE A 145 -15.42 -15.65 -7.36
CA PHE A 145 -14.35 -15.24 -6.46
C PHE A 145 -14.87 -14.96 -5.05
N SER A 146 -13.95 -14.99 -4.08
CA SER A 146 -14.18 -14.63 -2.69
C SER A 146 -13.26 -13.46 -2.32
N HIS A 147 -13.81 -12.48 -1.61
CA HIS A 147 -13.06 -11.37 -1.03
C HIS A 147 -13.86 -10.78 0.14
N VAL A 148 -13.18 -10.15 1.10
CA VAL A 148 -13.85 -9.41 2.17
C VAL A 148 -14.56 -8.14 1.68
N TYR A 149 -14.15 -7.65 0.51
CA TYR A 149 -14.70 -6.48 -0.16
C TYR A 149 -15.41 -6.94 -1.43
N ASP A 150 -16.74 -7.01 -1.41
CA ASP A 150 -17.54 -7.41 -2.57
C ASP A 150 -17.64 -6.26 -3.59
N LYS A 151 -17.47 -5.01 -3.12
CA LYS A 151 -17.36 -3.83 -3.96
C LYS A 151 -16.35 -2.85 -3.38
N ARG A 152 -15.56 -2.23 -4.24
CA ARG A 152 -14.64 -1.13 -3.91
C ARG A 152 -15.00 0.06 -4.79
N ARG A 153 -14.98 1.28 -4.25
CA ARG A 153 -15.13 2.51 -5.04
C ARG A 153 -13.91 3.39 -4.83
N PHE A 154 -13.17 3.60 -5.91
CA PHE A 154 -11.93 4.35 -5.93
C PHE A 154 -12.20 5.80 -6.35
N TYR A 155 -11.52 6.71 -5.69
CA TYR A 155 -11.50 8.14 -5.99
C TYR A 155 -10.10 8.52 -6.45
N ILE A 156 -9.93 8.59 -7.76
CA ILE A 156 -8.64 8.81 -8.42
C ILE A 156 -8.54 10.27 -8.81
N ASP A 157 -7.50 10.96 -8.34
CA ASP A 157 -7.25 12.36 -8.67
C ASP A 157 -7.13 12.58 -10.18
N GLU A 158 -7.80 13.61 -10.72
CA GLU A 158 -7.79 13.87 -12.17
C GLU A 158 -6.40 14.28 -12.68
N ASP A 159 -5.61 14.96 -11.85
CA ASP A 159 -4.35 15.57 -12.27
C ASP A 159 -3.15 14.63 -12.02
N SER A 160 -3.08 14.00 -10.86
CA SER A 160 -1.95 13.14 -10.47
C SER A 160 -2.15 11.65 -10.73
N TRP A 161 -3.37 11.21 -11.02
CA TRP A 161 -3.76 9.79 -11.12
C TRP A 161 -3.56 8.96 -9.84
N GLN A 162 -3.29 9.61 -8.70
CA GLN A 162 -3.22 8.91 -7.42
C GLN A 162 -4.61 8.49 -6.93
N ILE A 163 -4.68 7.33 -6.31
CA ILE A 163 -5.87 6.89 -5.58
C ILE A 163 -5.84 7.59 -4.22
N LEU A 164 -6.70 8.60 -4.04
CA LEU A 164 -6.71 9.41 -2.82
C LEU A 164 -7.62 8.85 -1.73
N ALA A 165 -8.67 8.14 -2.13
CA ALA A 165 -9.56 7.46 -1.21
C ALA A 165 -10.22 6.23 -1.85
N VAL A 166 -10.61 5.26 -1.02
CA VAL A 166 -11.35 4.07 -1.45
C VAL A 166 -12.42 3.71 -0.43
N ASP A 167 -13.67 3.64 -0.87
CA ASP A 167 -14.75 3.04 -0.07
C ASP A 167 -14.74 1.52 -0.24
N LEU A 168 -14.82 0.79 0.87
CA LEU A 168 -14.79 -0.68 0.89
C LEU A 168 -16.13 -1.22 1.41
N TYR A 169 -16.82 -2.00 0.58
CA TYR A 169 -18.14 -2.54 0.88
C TYR A 169 -18.12 -4.07 0.99
N ASP A 170 -18.90 -4.62 1.91
CA ASP A 170 -19.09 -6.07 2.02
C ASP A 170 -20.18 -6.61 1.09
N ALA A 171 -20.41 -7.93 1.12
CA ALA A 171 -21.39 -8.62 0.29
C ALA A 171 -22.86 -8.23 0.56
N SER A 172 -23.14 -7.58 1.70
CA SER A 172 -24.47 -7.02 1.99
C SER A 172 -24.64 -5.59 1.45
N GLY A 173 -23.58 -5.00 0.88
CA GLY A 173 -23.55 -3.63 0.38
C GLY A 173 -23.29 -2.60 1.47
N GLU A 174 -22.94 -3.02 2.69
CA GLU A 174 -22.59 -2.14 3.80
C GLU A 174 -21.18 -1.58 3.61
N LEU A 175 -20.97 -0.29 3.91
CA LEU A 175 -19.64 0.31 3.94
C LEU A 175 -18.92 -0.17 5.21
N ILE A 176 -17.85 -0.95 5.04
CA ILE A 176 -17.13 -1.59 6.15
C ILE A 176 -15.71 -1.07 6.34
N GLY A 177 -15.18 -0.34 5.37
CA GLY A 177 -13.85 0.24 5.45
C GLY A 177 -13.66 1.46 4.56
N LEU A 178 -12.62 2.22 4.88
CA LEU A 178 -12.19 3.40 4.15
C LEU A 178 -10.66 3.38 4.05
N GLN A 179 -10.13 3.57 2.84
CA GLN A 179 -8.72 3.88 2.64
C GLN A 179 -8.57 5.37 2.34
N GLU A 180 -7.55 6.01 2.91
CA GLU A 180 -7.14 7.36 2.53
C GLU A 180 -5.63 7.39 2.29
N SER A 181 -5.22 7.93 1.14
CA SER A 181 -3.82 8.23 0.83
C SER A 181 -3.59 9.71 1.02
N HIS A 182 -2.61 10.08 1.83
CA HIS A 182 -2.27 11.47 2.16
C HIS A 182 -1.02 11.89 1.39
N PRO A 183 -1.14 12.56 0.23
CA PRO A 183 -0.01 12.79 -0.65
C PRO A 183 0.74 14.10 -0.39
N ILE A 184 1.99 14.09 -0.86
CA ILE A 184 2.87 15.25 -1.04
C ILE A 184 3.55 15.16 -2.41
N SER A 185 4.12 16.28 -2.87
CA SER A 185 5.11 16.26 -3.93
C SER A 185 6.48 15.96 -3.32
N TYR A 186 7.14 14.91 -3.79
CA TYR A 186 8.58 14.74 -3.62
C TYR A 186 9.21 15.64 -4.67
N TYR A 187 10.04 16.61 -4.29
CA TYR A 187 10.53 17.63 -5.24
C TYR A 187 11.86 17.24 -5.88
N GLU A 188 12.59 16.33 -5.24
CA GLU A 188 13.89 15.81 -5.66
C GLU A 188 13.76 14.88 -6.87
N VAL A 189 12.59 14.26 -7.02
CA VAL A 189 12.19 13.41 -8.15
C VAL A 189 10.83 13.87 -8.64
N PRO A 190 10.48 13.82 -9.94
CA PRO A 190 9.18 14.27 -10.44
C PRO A 190 8.06 13.27 -10.05
N MET A 191 7.77 13.17 -8.75
CA MET A 191 6.89 12.17 -8.16
C MET A 191 5.90 12.81 -7.18
N PHE A 192 4.63 12.49 -7.38
CA PHE A 192 3.55 12.80 -6.46
C PHE A 192 3.07 11.49 -5.84
N ASN A 193 3.23 11.34 -4.53
CA ASN A 193 2.94 10.08 -3.84
C ASN A 193 2.48 10.32 -2.39
N SER A 194 1.87 9.29 -1.78
CA SER A 194 1.51 9.29 -0.36
C SER A 194 2.75 9.51 0.53
N THR A 195 2.61 10.37 1.56
CA THR A 195 3.52 10.32 2.73
C THR A 195 3.01 9.30 3.73
N LEU A 196 1.70 9.10 3.83
CA LEU A 196 1.12 8.05 4.65
C LEU A 196 -0.19 7.61 4.05
N GLU A 197 -0.60 6.40 4.42
CA GLU A 197 -1.87 5.81 4.01
C GLU A 197 -2.58 5.24 5.23
N THR A 198 -3.90 5.21 5.17
CA THR A 198 -4.73 4.64 6.23
C THR A 198 -5.69 3.61 5.67
N LEU A 199 -6.00 2.60 6.48
CA LEU A 199 -7.11 1.68 6.27
C LEU A 199 -7.93 1.63 7.56
N TYR A 200 -9.08 2.29 7.54
CA TYR A 200 -10.07 2.29 8.61
C TYR A 200 -10.99 1.08 8.48
N HIS A 201 -11.13 0.31 9.54
CA HIS A 201 -12.12 -0.75 9.68
C HIS A 201 -13.32 -0.20 10.47
N LEU A 202 -14.42 0.08 9.77
CA LEU A 202 -15.54 0.82 10.35
C LEU A 202 -16.39 -0.03 11.30
N LYS A 203 -16.33 -1.37 11.18
CA LYS A 203 -17.12 -2.29 11.99
C LYS A 203 -16.59 -2.47 13.42
N ASP A 204 -15.28 -2.55 13.57
CA ASP A 204 -14.61 -2.76 14.87
C ASP A 204 -13.91 -1.48 15.39
N GLY A 205 -13.75 -0.46 14.55
CA GLY A 205 -13.17 0.84 14.91
C GLY A 205 -11.64 0.84 14.96
N ASN A 206 -10.99 -0.22 14.47
CA ASN A 206 -9.54 -0.27 14.31
C ASN A 206 -9.11 0.40 13.01
N TYR A 207 -7.83 0.75 12.92
CA TYR A 207 -7.26 1.21 11.66
C TYR A 207 -5.77 0.90 11.58
N PHE A 208 -5.29 0.77 10.35
CA PHE A 208 -3.89 0.59 10.01
C PHE A 208 -3.36 1.89 9.40
N VAL A 209 -2.10 2.19 9.68
CA VAL A 209 -1.37 3.34 9.12
C VAL A 209 -0.04 2.84 8.58
N ASP A 210 0.29 3.26 7.36
CA ASP A 210 1.59 3.00 6.73
C ASP A 210 2.22 4.31 6.25
N GLY A 211 3.53 4.30 6.00
CA GLY A 211 4.27 5.42 5.41
C GLY A 211 4.81 6.46 6.38
N LEU A 212 4.53 6.36 7.70
CA LEU A 212 5.07 7.29 8.70
C LEU A 212 6.61 7.29 8.70
N ASP A 213 7.20 8.25 7.99
CA ASP A 213 8.63 8.38 7.75
C ASP A 213 9.20 9.70 8.29
N ASN A 214 8.35 10.58 8.84
CA ASN A 214 8.71 11.94 9.24
C ASN A 214 9.82 12.00 10.31
N ASN A 215 10.09 10.92 11.05
CA ASN A 215 11.21 10.83 11.99
C ASN A 215 12.28 9.80 11.60
N GLU A 216 12.19 9.23 10.40
CA GLU A 216 13.17 8.31 9.84
C GLU A 216 14.12 9.04 8.87
N PRO A 217 15.27 8.43 8.51
CA PRO A 217 16.06 8.93 7.38
C PRO A 217 15.23 8.97 6.11
N MET A 218 15.16 10.13 5.45
CA MET A 218 14.47 10.29 4.17
C MET A 218 15.04 9.38 3.08
N TYR A 219 14.20 9.11 2.08
CA TYR A 219 14.56 8.25 0.96
C TYR A 219 15.81 8.74 0.21
N ASP A 220 16.74 7.82 -0.05
CA ASP A 220 17.84 8.02 -0.99
C ASP A 220 17.38 7.60 -2.39
N PHE A 221 16.93 8.58 -3.19
CA PHE A 221 16.49 8.35 -4.57
C PHE A 221 17.65 8.08 -5.54
N GLU A 222 18.90 8.27 -5.13
CA GLU A 222 20.09 8.03 -5.97
C GLU A 222 20.73 6.65 -5.73
N VAL A 223 20.15 5.85 -4.82
CA VAL A 223 20.66 4.53 -4.48
C VAL A 223 20.76 3.62 -5.72
N LYS A 224 21.94 3.02 -5.90
CA LYS A 224 22.19 2.10 -7.02
C LYS A 224 21.91 0.67 -6.60
N LEU A 225 20.71 0.19 -6.92
CA LEU A 225 20.28 -1.17 -6.65
C LEU A 225 20.30 -2.04 -7.91
N SER A 226 20.42 -3.35 -7.71
CA SER A 226 20.36 -4.35 -8.77
C SER A 226 19.30 -5.41 -8.45
N PRO A 227 18.79 -6.17 -9.43
CA PRO A 227 17.87 -7.29 -9.18
C PRO A 227 18.41 -8.31 -8.16
N ARG A 228 19.73 -8.42 -8.00
CA ARG A 228 20.36 -9.32 -7.01
C ARG A 228 20.09 -8.90 -5.56
N ASP A 229 19.85 -7.61 -5.32
CA ASP A 229 19.54 -7.07 -3.99
C ASP A 229 18.12 -7.42 -3.53
N PHE A 230 17.28 -7.81 -4.50
CA PHE A 230 15.90 -8.25 -4.35
C PHE A 230 15.75 -9.78 -4.58
N SER A 231 16.76 -10.55 -4.17
CA SER A 231 16.76 -12.01 -4.26
C SER A 231 16.50 -12.67 -2.90
N PRO A 232 16.05 -13.95 -2.87
CA PRO A 232 15.96 -14.73 -1.63
C PRO A 232 17.30 -14.82 -0.88
N GLN A 233 18.43 -14.84 -1.60
CA GLN A 233 19.75 -14.84 -0.98
C GLN A 233 20.06 -13.50 -0.30
N ALA A 234 19.58 -12.37 -0.86
CA ALA A 234 19.77 -11.05 -0.25
C ALA A 234 19.05 -10.89 1.09
N LEU A 235 17.94 -11.61 1.33
CA LEU A 235 17.30 -11.66 2.65
C LEU A 235 18.21 -12.27 3.72
N ARG A 236 18.99 -13.30 3.38
CA ARG A 236 19.93 -13.93 4.33
C ARG A 236 21.13 -13.05 4.64
N ARG A 237 21.65 -12.31 3.64
CA ARG A 237 22.81 -11.43 3.80
C ARG A 237 22.54 -10.25 4.72
N GLY A 238 21.34 -9.67 4.66
CA GLY A 238 20.95 -8.55 5.54
C GLY A 238 20.54 -8.98 6.95
N ALA A 239 20.40 -10.28 7.21
CA ALA A 239 20.01 -10.81 8.52
C ALA A 239 21.21 -11.10 9.46
N ASN A 240 22.43 -11.08 8.92
CA ASN A 240 23.68 -11.29 9.67
C ASN A 240 24.35 -9.96 9.98
#